data_AF-A0A6A7Y0Q0-F1
#
_entry.id   AF-A0A6A7Y0Q0-F1
#
_cell.length_a   1.000
_cell.length_b   1.000
_cell.length_c   1.000
_cell.angle_alpha   90.00
_cell.angle_beta   90.00
_cell.angle_gamma   90.00
#
_symmetry.space_group_name_H-M   'P 1'
#
loop_
_entity.id
_entity.type
_entity.pdbx_description
1 polymer ?
#
loop_
_entity_poly.entity_id
_entity_poly.type
_entity_poly.pdbx_seq_one_letter_code
_entity_poly.pdbx_strand_id
1 'polypeptide(L)' 'MSVESHLNELHRRHAALERELAEAQARPTSVDTLTITALKRRKLQLKEEITRLEQPVSLH' A
#
# COMPACT_ATOMS: atom_id res chain seq x y z
N MET A 1 -17.06 -12.75 8.76
CA MET A 1 -15.82 -11.99 8.50
C MET A 1 -15.92 -11.47 7.07
N SER A 2 -16.36 -10.22 6.91
CA SER A 2 -16.78 -9.67 5.61
C SER A 2 -15.57 -9.15 4.83
N VAL A 3 -15.63 -9.25 3.50
CA VAL A 3 -14.64 -8.69 2.56
C VAL A 3 -14.35 -7.21 2.86
N GLU A 4 -15.37 -6.48 3.32
CA GLU A 4 -15.30 -5.08 3.75
C GLU A 4 -14.36 -4.83 4.94
N SER A 5 -14.26 -5.77 5.88
CA SER A 5 -13.30 -5.68 6.99
C SER A 5 -11.87 -5.82 6.49
N HIS A 6 -11.65 -6.70 5.50
CA HIS A 6 -10.34 -6.93 4.91
C HIS A 6 -9.89 -5.73 4.08
N LEU A 7 -10.81 -5.14 3.30
CA LEU A 7 -10.57 -3.89 2.57
C LEU A 7 -10.20 -2.72 3.49
N ASN A 8 -10.93 -2.54 4.59
CA ASN A 8 -10.62 -1.51 5.59
C ASN A 8 -9.21 -1.72 6.19
N GLU A 9 -8.82 -2.95 6.46
CA GLU A 9 -7.50 -3.26 6.99
C GLU A 9 -6.39 -2.98 5.96
N LEU A 10 -6.61 -3.34 4.70
CA LEU A 10 -5.70 -3.03 3.60
C LEU A 10 -5.55 -1.51 3.38
N HIS A 11 -6.64 -0.76 3.45
CA HIS A 11 -6.60 0.71 3.38
C HIS A 11 -5.79 1.32 4.53
N ARG A 12 -5.97 0.81 5.75
CA ARG A 12 -5.15 1.25 6.92
C ARG A 12 -3.67 0.95 6.71
N ARG A 13 -3.33 -0.24 6.22
CA ARG A 13 -1.94 -0.62 5.91
C ARG A 13 -1.36 0.26 4.80
N HIS A 14 -2.13 0.55 3.76
CA HIS A 14 -1.71 1.43 2.66
C HIS A 14 -1.42 2.84 3.18
N ALA A 15 -2.31 3.41 4.00
CA ALA A 15 -2.11 4.73 4.60
C ALA A 15 -0.87 4.79 5.49
N ALA A 16 -0.60 3.74 6.28
CA ALA A 16 0.62 3.64 7.07
C ALA A 16 1.89 3.61 6.19
N LEU A 17 1.88 2.81 5.12
CA LEU A 17 2.97 2.71 4.14
C LEU A 17 3.23 4.02 3.40
N GLU A 18 2.17 4.78 3.06
CA GLU A 18 2.31 6.12 2.49
C GLU A 18 2.98 7.09 3.46
N ARG A 19 2.64 7.00 4.74
CA ARG A 19 3.23 7.84 5.79
C ARG A 19 4.71 7.53 5.99
N GLU A 20 5.07 6.26 6.11
CA GLU A 20 6.47 5.82 6.16
C GLU A 20 7.26 6.28 4.93
N LEU A 21 6.67 6.16 3.74
CA LEU A 21 7.32 6.60 2.51
C LEU A 21 7.49 8.12 2.46
N ALA A 22 6.52 8.90 2.93
CA ALA A 22 6.61 10.34 3.01
C ALA A 22 7.68 10.78 4.03
N GLU A 23 7.74 10.15 5.19
CA GLU A 23 8.79 10.39 6.20
C GLU A 23 10.18 10.01 5.70
N ALA A 24 10.29 8.88 4.99
CA ALA A 24 11.52 8.43 4.36
C ALA A 24 11.98 9.39 3.25
N GLN A 25 11.07 9.92 2.44
CA GLN A 25 11.40 10.93 1.43
C GLN A 25 11.74 12.30 2.02
N ALA A 26 11.11 12.67 3.14
CA ALA A 26 11.36 13.91 3.84
C ALA A 26 12.70 13.94 4.58
N ARG A 27 13.37 12.78 4.74
CA ARG A 27 14.69 12.65 5.36
C ARG A 27 15.78 12.36 4.30
N PRO A 28 16.33 13.41 3.65
CA PRO A 28 17.27 13.24 2.54
C PRO A 28 18.67 12.74 2.92
N THR A 29 19.06 12.69 4.20
CA THR A 29 20.46 12.52 4.60
C THR A 29 20.92 11.06 4.79
N SER A 30 20.00 10.08 4.92
CA SER A 30 20.38 8.69 5.23
C SER A 30 19.35 7.63 4.82
N VAL A 31 18.40 7.97 3.95
CA VAL A 31 17.43 6.98 3.49
C VAL A 31 17.95 6.33 2.21
N ASP A 32 18.29 5.04 2.33
CA ASP A 32 18.69 4.23 1.20
C ASP A 32 17.61 4.22 0.12
N THR A 33 18.00 4.50 -1.13
CA THR A 33 17.14 4.38 -2.31
C THR A 33 16.47 3.01 -2.39
N LEU A 34 17.12 1.98 -1.85
CA LEU A 34 16.59 0.62 -1.72
C LEU A 34 15.31 0.58 -0.86
N THR A 35 15.31 1.28 0.28
CA THR A 35 14.18 1.36 1.21
C THR A 35 12.98 2.04 0.57
N ILE A 36 13.19 3.17 -0.12
CA ILE A 36 12.12 3.85 -0.87
C ILE A 36 11.56 2.93 -1.97
N THR A 37 12.43 2.20 -2.66
CA THR A 37 12.02 1.27 -3.73
C THR A 37 11.19 0.11 -3.17
N ALA A 38 11.59 -0.46 -2.03
CA ALA A 38 10.86 -1.51 -1.34
C ALA A 38 9.48 -1.03 -0.85
N LEU A 39 9.41 0.17 -0.28
CA LEU A 39 8.15 0.80 0.16
C LEU A 39 7.20 1.04 -1.02
N LYS A 40 7.71 1.55 -2.15
CA LYS A 40 6.92 1.72 -3.38
C LYS A 40 6.37 0.39 -3.91
N ARG A 41 7.16 -0.68 -3.89
CA ARG A 41 6.71 -2.02 -4.30
C ARG A 41 5.61 -2.55 -3.38
N ARG A 42 5.78 -2.44 -2.06
CA ARG A 42 4.73 -2.82 -1.09
C ARG A 42 3.44 -2.02 -1.28
N LYS A 43 3.56 -0.71 -1.51
CA LYS A 43 2.41 0.15 -1.82
C LYS A 43 1.68 -0.33 -3.09
N LEU A 44 2.42 -0.68 -4.14
CA LEU A 44 1.85 -1.20 -5.38
C LEU A 44 1.09 -2.50 -5.15
N GLN A 45 1.68 -3.45 -4.41
CA GLN A 45 1.05 -4.73 -4.08
C GLN A 45 -0.25 -4.55 -3.28
N LEU A 46 -0.25 -3.70 -2.24
CA LEU A 46 -1.47 -3.40 -1.47
C LEU A 46 -2.54 -2.78 -2.36
N LYS A 47 -2.15 -1.87 -3.27
CA LYS A 47 -3.10 -1.25 -4.21
C LYS A 47 -3.69 -2.29 -5.16
N GLU A 48 -2.89 -3.23 -5.67
CA GLU A 48 -3.39 -4.34 -6.51
C GLU A 48 -4.34 -5.26 -5.73
N GLU A 49 -4.00 -5.57 -4.48
CA GLU A 49 -4.82 -6.40 -3.61
C GLU A 49 -6.16 -5.73 -3.28
N ILE A 50 -6.15 -4.43 -2.96
CA ILE A 50 -7.35 -3.59 -2.82
C ILE A 50 -8.16 -3.60 -4.11
N THR A 51 -7.54 -3.29 -5.25
CA THR A 51 -8.22 -3.23 -6.55
C THR A 51 -8.85 -4.57 -6.90
N ARG A 52 -8.18 -5.69 -6.59
CA ARG A 52 -8.69 -7.05 -6.83
C ARG A 52 -9.87 -7.40 -5.92
N LEU A 53 -9.93 -6.84 -4.72
CA LEU A 53 -11.04 -7.03 -3.79
C LEU A 53 -12.20 -6.07 -4.07
N GLU A 54 -11.91 -4.84 -4.51
CA GLU A 54 -12.90 -3.83 -4.94
C GLU A 54 -13.50 -4.14 -6.30
N GLN A 55 -12.74 -4.80 -7.18
CA GLN A 55 -13.20 -5.33 -8.45
C GLN A 55 -13.37 -6.85 -8.30
N PRO A 56 -14.47 -7.33 -7.67
CA PRO A 56 -14.89 -8.70 -7.89
C PRO A 56 -15.18 -8.76 -9.39
N VAL A 57 -14.27 -9.42 -10.11
CA VAL A 57 -14.28 -9.62 -11.55
C VAL A 57 -15.72 -9.88 -12.00
N SER A 58 -16.38 -8.81 -12.43
CA SER A 58 -17.67 -8.89 -13.11
C SER A 58 -17.32 -9.11 -14.57
N LEU A 59 -16.74 -10.28 -14.83
CA LEU A 59 -16.81 -10.91 -16.14
C LEU A 59 -18.21 -11.50 -16.23
N HIS A 60 -19.15 -10.69 -16.72
CA HIS A 60 -20.32 -11.18 -17.43
C HIS A 60 -20.14 -10.85 -18.90
#